data_AF-C7RVH6-F1
#
_entry.id   AF-C7RVH6-F1
#
_cell.length_a   1.000
_cell.length_b   1.000
_cell.length_c   1.000
_cell.angle_alpha   90.00
_cell.angle_beta   90.00
_cell.angle_gamma   90.00
#
_symmetry.space_group_name_H-M   'P 1'
#
loop_
_entity.id
_entity.type
_entity.pdbx_description
1 polymer ?
#
loop_
_entity_poly.entity_id
_entity_poly.type
_entity_poly.pdbx_seq_one_letter_code
_entity_poly.pdbx_strand_id
1 'polypeptide(L)'
;MNSYLASLLPEALLVDLPEIDTQHEEIFDRIETLKTACFESSYVPIDEFHSLLELFEQHFATEERLAEEAALDFVDHTKVHRDTLRILRKALGEVISGAHDAHSFLRYSEYWFERHISDDDKLFVAALHAHRHKRSHKRRPAADAFSSAQA
;
A
#
# COMPACT_ATOMS: atom_id res chain seq x y z
N MET A 1 11.96 -20.79 -19.37
CA MET A 1 12.10 -19.36 -19.69
C MET A 1 11.79 -18.61 -18.42
N ASN A 2 12.81 -18.18 -17.69
CA ASN A 2 12.62 -17.31 -16.52
C ASN A 2 12.32 -15.92 -17.05
N SER A 3 11.03 -15.60 -17.17
CA SER A 3 10.61 -14.21 -17.28
C SER A 3 10.92 -13.58 -15.93
N TYR A 4 12.03 -12.84 -15.85
CA TYR A 4 12.14 -11.80 -14.83
C TYR A 4 11.05 -10.79 -15.21
N LEU A 5 9.83 -11.00 -14.71
CA LEU A 5 8.87 -9.91 -14.63
C LEU A 5 9.58 -8.90 -13.74
N ALA A 6 10.12 -7.86 -14.37
CA ALA A 6 10.58 -6.70 -13.65
C ALA A 6 9.37 -6.23 -12.84
N SER A 7 9.57 -6.06 -11.54
CA SER A 7 8.53 -5.53 -10.67
C SER A 7 7.94 -4.27 -11.31
N LEU A 8 6.61 -4.21 -11.41
CA LEU A 8 5.95 -3.01 -11.92
C LEU A 8 5.91 -1.90 -10.85
N LEU A 9 6.27 -2.22 -9.61
CA LEU A 9 6.51 -1.23 -8.57
C LEU A 9 7.84 -0.48 -8.85
N PRO A 10 7.81 0.83 -9.11
CA PRO A 10 9.04 1.61 -9.26
C PRO A 10 9.90 1.53 -7.99
N GLU A 11 11.21 1.33 -8.14
CA GLU A 11 12.15 1.27 -6.99
C GLU A 11 12.03 2.51 -6.08
N ALA A 12 11.73 3.67 -6.66
CA ALA A 12 11.53 4.91 -5.93
C ALA A 12 10.30 4.88 -5.00
N LEU A 13 9.37 3.94 -5.17
CA LEU A 13 8.16 3.79 -4.37
C LEU A 13 8.27 2.70 -3.28
N LEU A 14 9.36 1.93 -3.25
CA LEU A 14 9.59 0.98 -2.15
C LEU A 14 9.58 1.69 -0.80
N VAL A 15 8.95 1.05 0.19
CA VAL A 15 8.82 1.56 1.57
C VAL A 15 9.69 0.81 2.57
N ASP A 16 10.42 -0.22 2.13
CA ASP A 16 11.25 -1.10 2.97
C ASP A 16 10.45 -1.87 4.03
N LEU A 17 9.26 -2.36 3.63
CA LEU A 17 8.45 -3.26 4.44
C LEU A 17 7.85 -4.34 3.52
N PRO A 18 8.44 -5.56 3.48
CA PRO A 18 8.13 -6.55 2.44
C PRO A 18 6.64 -6.88 2.27
N GLU A 19 5.87 -6.90 3.37
CA GLU A 19 4.42 -7.14 3.32
C GLU A 19 3.70 -6.02 2.55
N ILE A 20 4.08 -4.76 2.76
CA ILE A 20 3.49 -3.60 2.08
C ILE A 20 4.01 -3.48 0.64
N ASP A 21 5.31 -3.65 0.41
CA ASP A 21 5.89 -3.61 -0.93
C ASP A 21 5.25 -4.67 -1.86
N THR A 22 4.96 -5.87 -1.32
CA THR A 22 4.25 -6.92 -2.07
C THR A 22 2.82 -6.51 -2.43
N GLN A 23 2.09 -5.87 -1.51
CA GLN A 23 0.74 -5.39 -1.77
C GLN A 23 0.72 -4.23 -2.77
N HIS A 24 1.71 -3.33 -2.71
CA HIS A 24 1.89 -2.26 -3.68
C HIS A 24 2.13 -2.83 -5.08
N GLU A 25 3.05 -3.80 -5.21
CA GLU A 25 3.31 -4.50 -6.46
C GLU A 25 2.06 -5.16 -7.03
N GLU A 26 1.29 -5.89 -6.20
CA GLU A 26 0.06 -6.56 -6.65
C GLU A 26 -0.98 -5.56 -7.21
N ILE A 27 -1.11 -4.38 -6.60
CA ILE A 27 -2.00 -3.32 -7.09
C ILE A 27 -1.51 -2.75 -8.43
N PHE A 28 -0.21 -2.47 -8.59
CA PHE A 28 0.34 -2.01 -9.88
C PHE A 28 0.17 -3.05 -10.98
N ASP A 29 0.46 -4.32 -10.68
CA ASP A 29 0.26 -5.45 -11.60
C ASP A 29 -1.19 -5.58 -12.04
N ARG A 30 -2.12 -5.43 -11.09
CA ARG A 30 -3.56 -5.46 -11.39
C ARG A 30 -3.97 -4.31 -12.31
N ILE A 31 -3.52 -3.10 -12.01
CA ILE A 31 -3.81 -1.91 -12.84
C ILE A 31 -3.30 -2.12 -14.25
N GLU A 32 -2.08 -2.63 -14.43
CA GLU A 32 -1.52 -2.78 -15.78
C GLU A 32 -2.16 -3.92 -16.57
N THR A 33 -2.51 -5.01 -15.90
CA THR A 33 -3.31 -6.09 -16.49
C THR A 33 -4.66 -5.56 -17.00
N LEU A 34 -5.33 -4.72 -16.20
CA LEU A 34 -6.60 -4.11 -16.58
C LEU A 34 -6.46 -3.12 -17.73
N LYS A 35 -5.39 -2.31 -17.75
CA LYS A 35 -5.11 -1.38 -18.86
C LYS A 35 -4.91 -2.13 -20.16
N THR A 36 -4.13 -3.21 -20.13
CA THR A 36 -3.88 -4.07 -21.29
C THR A 36 -5.19 -4.69 -21.78
N ALA A 37 -5.99 -5.29 -20.88
CA ALA A 37 -7.26 -5.90 -21.23
C ALA A 37 -8.26 -4.91 -21.85
N CYS A 38 -8.34 -3.68 -21.31
CA CYS A 38 -9.21 -2.62 -21.85
C CYS A 38 -8.70 -2.05 -23.18
N PHE A 39 -7.39 -2.13 -23.46
CA PHE A 39 -6.82 -1.65 -24.73
C PHE A 39 -7.00 -2.67 -25.86
N GLU A 40 -6.81 -3.95 -25.57
CA GLU A 40 -6.90 -5.03 -26.55
C GLU A 40 -8.35 -5.38 -26.93
N SER A 41 -9.32 -4.99 -26.10
CA SER A 41 -10.73 -5.32 -26.28
C SER A 41 -11.61 -4.14 -25.89
N SER A 42 -12.74 -3.94 -26.59
CA SER A 42 -13.79 -3.01 -26.14
C SER A 42 -14.59 -3.54 -24.92
N TYR A 43 -14.18 -4.68 -24.35
CA TYR A 43 -14.78 -5.30 -23.18
C TYR A 43 -14.16 -4.76 -21.89
N VAL A 44 -15.01 -4.33 -20.96
CA VAL A 44 -14.60 -3.93 -19.61
C VAL A 44 -14.80 -5.14 -18.67
N PRO A 45 -13.74 -5.76 -18.12
CA PRO A 45 -13.85 -6.89 -17.22
C PRO A 45 -14.28 -6.45 -15.82
N ILE A 46 -15.59 -6.24 -15.61
CA ILE A 46 -16.16 -5.64 -14.38
C ILE A 46 -15.69 -6.35 -13.10
N ASP A 47 -15.67 -7.69 -13.08
CA ASP A 47 -15.23 -8.47 -11.91
C ASP A 47 -13.76 -8.20 -11.53
N GLU A 48 -12.90 -7.94 -12.52
CA GLU A 48 -11.49 -7.61 -12.30
C GLU A 48 -11.31 -6.19 -11.76
N PHE A 49 -12.20 -5.25 -12.13
CA PHE A 49 -12.23 -3.91 -11.53
C PHE A 49 -12.72 -3.94 -10.07
N HIS A 50 -13.70 -4.78 -9.75
CA HIS A 50 -14.10 -5.00 -8.36
C HIS A 50 -12.96 -5.59 -7.54
N SER A 51 -12.27 -6.58 -8.10
CA SER A 51 -11.10 -7.19 -7.47
C SER A 51 -9.98 -6.17 -7.23
N LEU A 52 -9.77 -5.18 -8.12
CA LEU A 52 -8.84 -4.07 -7.85
C LEU A 52 -9.24 -3.24 -6.62
N LEU A 53 -10.54 -2.96 -6.43
CA LEU A 53 -10.99 -2.25 -5.22
C LEU A 53 -10.79 -3.09 -3.97
N GLU A 54 -10.99 -4.40 -4.06
CA GLU A 54 -10.71 -5.33 -2.95
C GLU A 54 -9.22 -5.34 -2.57
N LEU A 55 -8.31 -5.22 -3.54
CA LEU A 55 -6.87 -5.08 -3.25
C LEU A 55 -6.56 -3.78 -2.48
N PHE A 56 -7.14 -2.65 -2.88
CA PHE A 56 -7.02 -1.40 -2.12
C PHE A 56 -7.56 -1.56 -0.69
N GLU A 57 -8.74 -2.17 -0.53
CA GLU A 57 -9.35 -2.40 0.78
C GLU A 57 -8.47 -3.27 1.68
N GLN A 58 -7.91 -4.35 1.13
CA GLN A 58 -7.01 -5.24 1.86
C GLN A 58 -5.70 -4.57 2.25
N HIS A 59 -5.11 -3.79 1.33
CA HIS A 59 -3.90 -3.03 1.59
C HIS A 59 -4.11 -2.02 2.73
N PHE A 60 -5.17 -1.21 2.65
CA PHE A 60 -5.50 -0.23 3.70
C PHE A 60 -5.78 -0.90 5.05
N ALA A 61 -6.47 -2.05 5.07
CA ALA A 61 -6.70 -2.80 6.29
C ALA A 61 -5.40 -3.35 6.91
N THR A 62 -4.42 -3.75 6.08
CA THR A 62 -3.10 -4.17 6.56
C THR A 62 -2.37 -3.03 7.23
N GLU A 63 -2.34 -1.83 6.62
CA GLU A 63 -1.67 -0.67 7.22
C GLU A 63 -2.32 -0.24 8.54
N GLU A 64 -3.64 -0.16 8.57
CA GLU A 64 -4.41 0.19 9.77
C GLU A 64 -4.13 -0.79 10.92
N ARG A 65 -4.11 -2.09 10.63
CA ARG A 65 -3.74 -3.14 11.60
C ARG A 65 -2.31 -2.94 12.11
N LEU A 66 -1.35 -2.70 11.22
CA LEU A 66 0.06 -2.50 11.60
C LEU A 66 0.23 -1.24 12.47
N ALA A 67 -0.51 -0.17 12.18
CA ALA A 67 -0.52 1.04 12.99
C ALA A 67 -1.13 0.79 14.38
N GLU A 68 -2.25 0.06 14.45
CA GLU A 68 -2.90 -0.33 15.70
C GLU A 68 -1.97 -1.18 16.59
N GLU A 69 -1.35 -2.22 16.02
CA GLU A 69 -0.39 -3.09 16.73
C GLU A 69 0.82 -2.31 17.28
N ALA A 70 1.20 -1.24 16.57
CA ALA A 70 2.28 -0.34 16.97
C ALA A 70 1.81 0.81 17.87
N ALA A 71 0.51 0.96 18.13
CA ALA A 71 -0.09 2.10 18.83
C ALA A 71 0.35 3.45 18.24
N LEU A 72 0.42 3.55 16.92
CA LEU A 72 0.70 4.78 16.19
C LEU A 72 -0.59 5.56 15.94
N ASP A 73 -0.52 6.89 15.97
CA ASP A 73 -1.62 7.72 15.51
C ASP A 73 -1.71 7.63 13.98
N PHE A 74 -2.87 7.20 13.49
CA PHE A 74 -3.11 6.87 12.09
C PHE A 74 -4.44 7.43 11.57
N VAL A 75 -5.08 8.34 12.33
CA VAL A 75 -6.45 8.81 12.07
C VAL A 75 -6.58 9.53 10.72
N ASP A 76 -5.61 10.39 10.39
CA ASP A 76 -5.63 11.15 9.14
C ASP A 76 -5.40 10.24 7.92
N HIS A 77 -4.52 9.24 8.05
CA HIS A 77 -4.25 8.25 7.01
C HIS A 77 -5.47 7.35 6.76
N THR A 78 -6.12 6.83 7.81
CA THR A 78 -7.41 6.12 7.69
C THR A 78 -8.50 6.98 7.03
N LYS A 79 -8.50 8.30 7.27
CA LYS A 79 -9.42 9.21 6.58
C LYS A 79 -9.13 9.27 5.08
N VAL A 80 -7.86 9.33 4.67
CA VAL A 80 -7.44 9.26 3.26
C VAL A 80 -7.94 7.96 2.63
N HIS A 81 -7.71 6.79 3.26
CA HIS A 81 -8.19 5.49 2.78
C HIS A 81 -9.70 5.48 2.51
N ARG A 82 -10.49 5.87 3.51
CA ARG A 82 -11.96 5.89 3.41
C ARG A 82 -12.45 6.84 2.31
N ASP A 83 -11.88 8.04 2.27
CA ASP A 83 -12.28 9.07 1.30
C ASP A 83 -11.96 8.60 -0.13
N THR A 84 -10.79 8.00 -0.35
CA THR A 84 -10.39 7.43 -1.64
C THR A 84 -11.24 6.24 -2.05
N LEU A 85 -11.48 5.26 -1.18
CA LEU A 85 -12.34 4.12 -1.53
C LEU A 85 -13.74 4.57 -1.96
N ARG A 86 -14.30 5.59 -1.30
CA ARG A 86 -15.58 6.17 -1.72
C ARG A 86 -15.50 6.77 -3.12
N ILE A 87 -14.43 7.50 -3.43
CA ILE A 87 -14.21 8.10 -4.76
C ILE A 87 -14.05 7.01 -5.82
N LEU A 88 -13.21 6.01 -5.58
CA LEU A 88 -12.97 4.91 -6.52
C LEU A 88 -14.23 4.07 -6.77
N ARG A 89 -15.00 3.73 -5.73
CA ARG A 89 -16.29 3.02 -5.90
C ARG A 89 -17.28 3.83 -6.73
N LYS A 90 -17.37 5.15 -6.52
CA LYS A 90 -18.23 6.02 -7.33
C LYS A 90 -17.77 6.04 -8.80
N ALA A 91 -16.48 6.25 -9.02
CA ALA A 91 -15.90 6.30 -10.36
C ALA A 91 -16.06 4.96 -11.10
N LEU A 92 -15.93 3.83 -10.42
CA LEU A 92 -16.22 2.51 -11.00
C LEU A 92 -17.69 2.38 -11.40
N GLY A 93 -18.62 2.86 -10.56
CA GLY A 93 -20.04 2.90 -10.92
C GLY A 93 -20.30 3.72 -12.20
N GLU A 94 -19.60 4.83 -12.38
CA GLU A 94 -19.66 5.66 -13.59
C GLU A 94 -19.10 4.92 -14.82
N VAL A 95 -17.99 4.19 -14.67
CA VAL A 95 -17.44 3.32 -15.73
C VAL A 95 -18.43 2.23 -16.13
N ILE A 96 -19.02 1.51 -15.16
CA ILE A 96 -20.00 0.44 -15.42
C ILE A 96 -21.23 0.98 -16.15
N SER A 97 -21.68 2.20 -15.81
CA SER A 97 -22.81 2.85 -16.48
C SER A 97 -22.48 3.43 -17.87
N GLY A 98 -21.20 3.43 -18.27
CA GLY A 98 -20.73 4.06 -19.51
C GLY A 98 -20.64 5.59 -19.46
N ALA A 99 -20.80 6.20 -18.28
CA ALA A 99 -20.68 7.65 -18.09
C ALA A 99 -19.22 8.14 -18.07
N HIS A 100 -18.28 7.24 -17.80
CA HIS A 100 -16.84 7.52 -17.77
C HIS A 100 -16.07 6.37 -18.42
N ASP A 101 -14.91 6.66 -19.00
CA ASP A 101 -14.10 5.62 -19.64
C ASP A 101 -13.22 4.88 -18.62
N ALA A 102 -12.98 3.58 -18.90
CA ALA A 102 -12.20 2.71 -18.04
C ALA A 102 -10.72 3.12 -17.96
N HIS A 103 -10.15 3.69 -19.03
CA HIS A 103 -8.74 4.09 -19.06
C HIS A 103 -8.47 5.28 -18.14
N SER A 104 -9.36 6.27 -18.14
CA SER A 104 -9.27 7.42 -17.24
C SER A 104 -9.42 7.02 -15.78
N PHE A 105 -10.28 6.04 -15.48
CA PHE A 105 -10.34 5.45 -14.14
C PHE A 105 -9.01 4.81 -13.73
N LEU A 106 -8.46 3.91 -14.56
CA LEU A 106 -7.21 3.21 -14.25
C LEU A 106 -6.02 4.17 -14.12
N ARG A 107 -5.95 5.18 -14.97
CA ARG A 107 -4.91 6.22 -14.91
C ARG A 107 -5.02 7.06 -13.64
N TYR A 108 -6.24 7.40 -13.22
CA TYR A 108 -6.44 8.10 -11.95
C TYR A 108 -6.04 7.23 -10.76
N SER A 109 -6.46 5.96 -10.74
CA SER A 109 -6.12 5.01 -9.68
C SER A 109 -4.61 4.84 -9.51
N GLU A 110 -3.89 4.66 -10.62
CA GLU A 110 -2.41 4.58 -10.63
C GLU A 110 -1.78 5.87 -10.09
N TYR A 111 -2.12 7.02 -10.67
CA TYR A 111 -1.56 8.31 -10.26
C TYR A 111 -1.81 8.60 -8.78
N TRP A 112 -3.02 8.34 -8.31
CA TRP A 112 -3.36 8.53 -6.91
C TRP A 112 -2.54 7.59 -6.02
N PHE A 113 -2.37 6.34 -6.42
CA PHE A 113 -1.65 5.35 -5.63
C PHE A 113 -0.15 5.66 -5.53
N GLU A 114 0.50 6.04 -6.63
CA GLU A 114 1.90 6.50 -6.61
C GLU A 114 2.11 7.66 -5.61
N ARG A 115 1.15 8.58 -5.60
CA ARG A 115 1.16 9.73 -4.69
C ARG A 115 0.93 9.30 -3.25
N HIS A 116 -0.03 8.43 -3.00
CA HIS A 116 -0.33 7.90 -1.66
C HIS A 116 0.90 7.23 -1.04
N ILE A 117 1.56 6.36 -1.81
CA ILE A 117 2.79 5.70 -1.36
C ILE A 117 3.87 6.73 -1.00
N SER A 118 4.02 7.75 -1.85
CA SER A 118 5.06 8.77 -1.68
C SER A 118 4.80 9.72 -0.51
N ASP A 119 3.56 10.20 -0.38
CA ASP A 119 3.18 11.26 0.54
C ASP A 119 2.77 10.69 1.92
N ASP A 120 2.22 9.47 1.97
CA ASP A 120 1.63 8.86 3.17
C ASP A 120 2.38 7.58 3.61
N ASP A 121 2.41 6.52 2.81
CA ASP A 121 2.87 5.18 3.24
C ASP A 121 4.35 5.18 3.67
N LYS A 122 5.20 5.91 2.95
CA LYS A 122 6.61 6.09 3.34
C LYS A 122 6.76 6.73 4.72
N LEU A 123 5.93 7.73 5.03
CA LEU A 123 5.97 8.39 6.35
C LEU A 123 5.51 7.43 7.43
N PHE A 124 4.45 6.67 7.17
CA PHE A 124 3.95 5.64 8.06
C PHE A 124 5.00 4.57 8.35
N VAL A 125 5.60 3.97 7.32
CA VAL A 125 6.57 2.89 7.47
C VAL A 125 7.85 3.38 8.17
N ALA A 126 8.30 4.60 7.89
CA ALA A 126 9.39 5.23 8.63
C ALA A 126 9.08 5.37 10.12
N ALA A 127 7.85 5.79 10.48
CA ALA A 127 7.41 5.87 11.87
C ALA A 127 7.34 4.50 12.54
N LEU A 128 6.87 3.47 11.82
CA LEU A 128 6.82 2.09 12.28
C LEU A 128 8.21 1.53 12.59
N HIS A 129 9.18 1.72 11.70
CA HIS A 129 10.58 1.34 11.92
C HIS A 129 11.18 2.05 13.13
N ALA A 130 10.97 3.38 13.25
CA ALA A 130 11.45 4.15 14.38
C ALA A 130 10.87 3.64 15.72
N HIS A 131 9.59 3.25 15.74
CA HIS A 131 8.95 2.67 16.91
C HIS A 131 9.55 1.29 17.27
N ARG A 132 9.76 0.41 16.29
CA ARG A 132 10.40 -0.92 16.49
C ARG A 132 11.81 -0.79 17.04
N HIS A 133 12.61 0.15 16.54
CA HIS A 133 13.96 0.42 17.05
C HIS A 133 13.95 0.90 18.50
N LYS A 134 13.03 1.81 18.88
CA LYS A 134 12.87 2.28 20.27
C LYS A 134 12.47 1.15 21.22
N ARG A 135 11.56 0.26 20.81
CA ARG A 135 11.17 -0.91 21.61
C ARG A 135 12.32 -1.90 21.80
N SER A 136 13.14 -2.12 20.76
CA SER A 136 14.33 -2.98 20.85
C SER A 136 15.37 -2.41 21.82
N HIS A 137 15.65 -1.10 21.77
CA HIS A 137 16.59 -0.45 22.69
C HIS A 137 16.12 -0.46 24.15
N LYS A 138 14.81 -0.26 24.41
CA LYS A 138 14.25 -0.37 25.77
C LYS A 138 14.29 -1.80 26.34
N ARG A 139 14.45 -2.84 25.51
CA ARG A 139 14.51 -4.24 25.94
C ARG A 139 15.92 -4.75 26.29
N ARG A 140 16.98 -3.95 26.14
CA ARG A 140 18.31 -4.30 26.67
C ARG A 140 18.39 -3.92 28.15
N PRO A 141 18.46 -4.88 29.11
CA PRO A 141 18.74 -4.53 30.49
C PRO A 141 20.20 -4.12 30.63
N ALA A 142 20.47 -3.22 31.59
CA ALA A 142 21.80 -2.90 32.08
C ALA A 142 22.41 -4.15 32.75
N ALA A 143 22.99 -5.04 31.96
CA ALA A 143 23.88 -6.09 32.42
C ALA A 143 25.31 -5.66 32.09
N ASP A 144 25.82 -4.69 32.85
CA ASP A 144 27.25 -4.40 33.04
C ASP A 144 27.40 -3.42 34.21
N ALA A 145 26.95 -3.86 35.38
CA ALA A 145 27.29 -3.24 36.64
C ALA A 145 27.38 -4.35 37.69
N PHE A 146 28.56 -5.00 37.74
CA PHE A 146 29.23 -5.54 38.93
C PHE A 146 30.20 -6.65 38.51
N SER A 147 31.49 -6.34 38.45
CA SER A 147 32.46 -7.00 39.34
C SER A 147 33.82 -6.31 39.24
N SER A 148 34.04 -5.39 40.17
CA SER A 148 35.37 -5.04 40.66
C SER A 148 35.35 -5.34 42.15
N ALA A 149 35.93 -6.47 42.55
CA ALA A 149 36.41 -6.67 43.91
C ALA A 149 37.46 -7.79 43.89
N GLN A 150 38.70 -7.38 44.16
CA GLN A 150 39.84 -8.22 44.47
C GLN A 150 39.61 -8.99 45.78
N ALA A 151 40.13 -10.21 45.86
CA ALA A 151 40.87 -10.76 47.01
C ALA A 151 41.66 -11.99 46.55
#